data_AF-A0A2A2EKP1-F1
#
_entry.id   AF-A0A2A2EKP1-F1
#
_cell.length_a   1.000
_cell.length_b   1.000
_cell.length_c   1.000
_cell.angle_alpha   90.00
_cell.angle_beta   90.00
_cell.angle_gamma   90.00
#
_symmetry.space_group_name_H-M   'P 1'
#
loop_
_entity.id
_entity.type
_entity.pdbx_description
1 polymer ?
#
loop_
_entity_poly.entity_id
_entity_poly.type
_entity_poly.pdbx_seq_one_letter_code
_entity_poly.pdbx_strand_id
1 'polypeptide(L)'
;MGRPRKDSAEQPVSERLERAMLRRMFDEPVAAITVRALIADAHCNRSTFYYHFNGVDEIADAAVERAIPYELPLAIASMMVAYTDASPSPQRFDELLHDHATVVPEQVDTLCLLLNGPNSALAERKVRDALSEVYPSIVAALPGDDGRDELALRVIFTYASSAILGLMAYRGSIGLGVPVERMIGAVAPEVPQALIACIRRAMRG
;
A
#
# COMPACT_ATOMS: atom_id res chain seq x y z
N MET A 1 -42.21 -13.01 -11.49
CA MET A 1 -41.02 -13.45 -10.74
C MET A 1 -40.49 -12.25 -9.98
N GLY A 2 -40.73 -12.19 -8.67
CA GLY A 2 -40.31 -11.08 -7.82
C GLY A 2 -38.79 -11.05 -7.72
N ARG A 3 -38.18 -9.93 -8.12
CA ARG A 3 -36.77 -9.63 -7.89
C ARG A 3 -36.52 -9.72 -6.38
N PRO A 4 -35.61 -10.57 -5.88
CA PRO A 4 -35.27 -10.58 -4.47
C PRO A 4 -34.76 -9.20 -4.08
N ARG A 5 -35.43 -8.61 -3.08
CA ARG A 5 -35.06 -7.33 -2.46
C ARG A 5 -33.70 -7.50 -1.79
N LYS A 6 -32.83 -6.50 -1.99
CA LYS A 6 -31.54 -6.35 -1.34
C LYS A 6 -31.77 -5.93 0.12
N ASP A 7 -32.31 -6.85 0.92
CA ASP A 7 -32.23 -6.78 2.38
C ASP A 7 -31.04 -7.65 2.79
N SER A 8 -30.00 -7.06 3.37
CA SER A 8 -29.14 -7.75 4.34
C SER A 8 -28.08 -6.79 4.87
N ALA A 9 -28.03 -6.68 6.20
CA ALA A 9 -26.92 -6.13 6.96
C ALA A 9 -25.64 -7.02 6.87
N GLU A 10 -25.50 -7.79 5.79
CA GLU A 10 -24.36 -8.67 5.53
C GLU A 10 -23.42 -7.99 4.52
N GLN A 11 -22.11 -8.14 4.75
CA GLN A 11 -21.10 -7.67 3.81
C GLN A 11 -21.32 -8.24 2.40
N PRO A 12 -21.08 -7.45 1.33
CA PRO A 12 -21.12 -7.92 -0.04
C PRO A 12 -20.34 -9.21 -0.25
N VAL A 13 -20.85 -10.11 -1.11
CA VAL A 13 -20.20 -11.41 -1.35
C VAL A 13 -18.78 -11.25 -1.94
N SER A 14 -18.55 -10.22 -2.77
CA SER A 14 -17.22 -9.88 -3.28
C SER A 14 -16.24 -9.58 -2.15
N GLU A 15 -16.62 -8.74 -1.18
CA GLU A 15 -15.77 -8.42 -0.03
C GLU A 15 -15.50 -9.64 0.85
N ARG A 16 -16.49 -10.51 1.04
CA ARG A 16 -16.32 -11.77 1.79
C ARG A 16 -15.33 -12.70 1.10
N LEU A 17 -15.41 -12.80 -0.22
CA LEU A 17 -14.50 -13.57 -1.05
C LEU A 17 -13.08 -13.00 -0.96
N GLU A 18 -12.89 -11.69 -1.12
CA GLU A 18 -11.58 -11.04 -0.97
C GLU A 18 -11.00 -11.22 0.44
N ARG A 19 -11.83 -11.10 1.49
CA ARG A 19 -11.40 -11.37 2.88
C ARG A 19 -11.02 -12.83 3.10
N ALA A 20 -11.69 -13.77 2.44
CA ALA A 20 -11.31 -15.18 2.48
C ALA A 20 -9.98 -15.40 1.78
N MET A 21 -9.80 -14.81 0.59
CA MET A 21 -8.55 -14.86 -0.16
C MET A 21 -7.39 -14.30 0.64
N LEU A 22 -7.53 -13.08 1.15
CA LEU A 22 -6.51 -12.39 1.95
C LEU A 22 -6.08 -13.21 3.18
N ARG A 23 -7.04 -13.80 3.90
CA ARG A 23 -6.75 -14.65 5.07
C ARG A 23 -5.89 -15.86 4.71
N ARG A 24 -6.20 -16.53 3.59
CA ARG A 24 -5.43 -17.69 3.13
C ARG A 24 -4.03 -17.29 2.64
N MET A 25 -3.91 -16.13 2.00
CA MET A 25 -2.62 -15.63 1.49
C MET A 25 -1.56 -15.37 2.57
N PHE A 26 -1.94 -15.29 3.85
CA PHE A 26 -0.98 -15.22 4.95
C PHE A 26 -0.25 -16.55 5.17
N ASP A 27 -0.91 -17.68 4.93
CA ASP A 27 -0.40 -19.00 5.30
C ASP A 27 0.03 -19.83 4.08
N GLU A 28 -0.58 -19.62 2.91
CA GLU A 28 -0.32 -20.42 1.71
C GLU A 28 -0.09 -19.55 0.45
N PRO A 29 0.76 -20.01 -0.49
CA PRO A 29 0.95 -19.32 -1.77
C PRO A 29 -0.34 -19.33 -2.59
N VAL A 30 -0.58 -18.29 -3.39
CA VAL A 30 -1.78 -18.16 -4.25
C VAL A 30 -2.01 -19.41 -5.11
N ALA A 31 -0.94 -20.02 -5.62
CA ALA A 31 -1.01 -21.24 -6.43
C ALA A 31 -1.60 -22.47 -5.71
N ALA A 32 -1.62 -22.50 -4.38
CA ALA A 32 -2.21 -23.56 -3.58
C ALA A 32 -3.68 -23.29 -3.21
N ILE A 33 -4.14 -22.04 -3.36
CA ILE A 33 -5.51 -21.64 -3.02
C ILE A 33 -6.47 -22.12 -4.11
N THR A 34 -7.61 -22.69 -3.72
CA THR A 34 -8.60 -23.20 -4.66
C THR A 34 -9.94 -22.48 -4.54
N VAL A 35 -10.66 -22.36 -5.66
CA VAL A 35 -12.04 -21.81 -5.68
C VAL A 35 -12.95 -22.55 -4.69
N ARG A 36 -12.81 -23.88 -4.57
CA ARG A 36 -13.60 -24.68 -3.62
C ARG A 36 -13.39 -24.22 -2.18
N ALA A 37 -12.15 -23.93 -1.81
CA ALA A 37 -11.82 -23.51 -0.46
C ALA A 37 -12.33 -22.09 -0.20
N LEU A 38 -12.15 -21.18 -1.17
CA LEU A 38 -12.65 -19.80 -1.10
C LEU A 38 -14.17 -19.71 -0.94
N ILE A 39 -14.95 -20.47 -1.73
CA ILE A 39 -16.42 -20.44 -1.63
C ILE A 39 -16.92 -21.05 -0.32
N ALA A 40 -16.17 -21.99 0.27
CA ALA A 40 -16.49 -22.55 1.58
C ALA A 40 -16.28 -21.50 2.69
N ASP A 41 -15.12 -20.83 2.69
CA ASP A 41 -14.77 -19.77 3.66
C ASP A 41 -15.67 -18.53 3.52
N ALA A 42 -16.05 -18.19 2.29
CA ALA A 42 -16.94 -17.07 1.99
C ALA A 42 -18.42 -17.45 2.02
N HIS A 43 -18.79 -18.67 2.42
CA HIS A 43 -20.15 -19.24 2.41
C HIS A 43 -21.00 -18.84 1.20
N CYS A 44 -20.48 -19.08 0.00
CA CYS A 44 -21.18 -18.86 -1.26
C CYS A 44 -21.06 -20.10 -2.16
N ASN A 45 -21.66 -20.04 -3.36
CA ASN A 45 -21.57 -21.14 -4.33
C ASN A 45 -20.65 -20.77 -5.50
N ARG A 46 -20.28 -21.78 -6.30
CA ARG A 46 -19.36 -21.63 -7.43
C ARG A 46 -19.89 -20.68 -8.51
N SER A 47 -21.20 -20.65 -8.75
CA SER A 47 -21.80 -19.71 -9.71
C SER A 47 -21.69 -18.26 -9.24
N THR A 48 -21.84 -18.03 -7.93
CA THR A 48 -21.63 -16.70 -7.33
C THR A 48 -20.16 -16.27 -7.39
N PHE A 49 -19.21 -17.19 -7.21
CA PHE A 49 -17.79 -16.89 -7.42
C PHE A 49 -17.54 -16.36 -8.83
N TYR A 50 -17.97 -17.10 -9.86
CA TYR A 50 -17.75 -16.73 -11.26
C TYR A 50 -18.59 -15.53 -11.73
N TYR A 51 -19.55 -15.08 -10.92
CA TYR A 51 -20.23 -13.81 -11.17
C TYR A 51 -19.34 -12.60 -10.84
N HIS A 52 -18.41 -12.76 -9.88
CA HIS A 52 -17.53 -11.69 -9.42
C HIS A 52 -16.10 -11.79 -9.94
N PHE A 53 -15.56 -13.01 -10.10
CA PHE A 53 -14.16 -13.24 -10.44
C PHE A 53 -14.01 -14.39 -11.45
N ASN A 54 -13.11 -14.24 -12.42
CA ASN A 54 -12.80 -15.22 -13.45
C ASN A 54 -11.88 -16.35 -12.93
N GLY A 55 -11.14 -16.12 -11.83
CA GLY A 55 -10.20 -17.10 -11.31
C GLY A 55 -9.55 -16.69 -9.98
N VAL A 56 -8.65 -17.55 -9.50
CA VAL A 56 -7.92 -17.37 -8.23
C VAL A 56 -6.94 -16.19 -8.31
N ASP A 57 -6.31 -15.96 -9.46
CA ASP A 57 -5.35 -14.87 -9.62
C ASP A 57 -6.04 -13.50 -9.55
N GLU A 58 -7.21 -13.35 -10.18
CA GLU A 58 -7.95 -12.07 -10.18
C GLU A 58 -8.42 -11.68 -8.78
N ILE A 59 -8.91 -12.65 -8.00
CA ILE A 59 -9.28 -12.39 -6.60
C ILE A 59 -8.05 -12.17 -5.71
N ALA A 60 -6.91 -12.81 -5.99
CA ALA A 60 -5.65 -12.53 -5.29
C ALA A 60 -5.26 -11.05 -5.46
N ASP A 61 -5.30 -10.60 -6.70
CA ASP A 61 -5.00 -9.23 -7.08
C ASP A 61 -5.93 -8.24 -6.36
N ALA A 62 -7.24 -8.45 -6.43
CA ALA A 62 -8.23 -7.62 -5.76
C ALA A 62 -8.07 -7.61 -4.23
N ALA A 63 -7.77 -8.78 -3.63
CA ALA A 63 -7.59 -8.91 -2.19
C ALA A 63 -6.36 -8.15 -1.69
N VAL A 64 -5.24 -8.21 -2.43
CA VAL A 64 -4.03 -7.45 -2.11
C VAL A 64 -4.27 -5.96 -2.34
N GLU A 65 -4.88 -5.58 -3.46
CA GLU A 65 -5.17 -4.19 -3.79
C GLU A 65 -6.02 -3.51 -2.69
N ARG A 66 -7.05 -4.20 -2.19
CA ARG A 66 -7.86 -3.69 -1.06
C ARG A 66 -7.10 -3.65 0.27
N ALA A 67 -6.04 -4.45 0.41
CA ALA A 67 -5.20 -4.49 1.61
C ALA A 67 -4.10 -3.42 1.59
N ILE A 68 -3.79 -2.83 0.43
CA ILE A 68 -2.85 -1.72 0.33
C ILE A 68 -3.55 -0.47 0.89
N PRO A 69 -3.03 0.16 1.96
CA PRO A 69 -3.51 1.46 2.37
C PRO A 69 -3.16 2.45 1.27
N TYR A 70 -4.13 2.88 0.45
CA TYR A 70 -3.93 3.84 -0.65
C TYR A 70 -3.36 5.17 -0.13
N GLU A 71 -3.61 5.47 1.14
CA GLU A 71 -3.08 6.60 1.87
C GLU A 71 -1.57 6.46 2.14
N LEU A 72 -0.99 5.26 2.09
CA LEU A 72 0.44 5.04 2.35
C LEU A 72 1.30 5.45 1.15
N PRO A 73 1.03 5.05 -0.11
CA PRO A 73 1.64 5.67 -1.28
C PRO A 73 1.54 7.20 -1.28
N LEU A 74 0.38 7.74 -0.91
CA LEU A 74 0.14 9.18 -0.84
C LEU A 74 0.85 9.85 0.36
N ALA A 75 1.00 9.16 1.48
CA ALA A 75 1.77 9.65 2.64
C ALA A 75 3.27 9.64 2.35
N ILE A 76 3.79 8.59 1.70
CA ILE A 76 5.19 8.54 1.23
C ILE A 76 5.45 9.69 0.25
N ALA A 77 4.51 9.91 -0.67
CA ALA A 77 4.52 11.00 -1.61
C ALA A 77 4.49 12.38 -0.95
N SER A 78 3.55 12.60 -0.03
CA SER A 78 3.39 13.86 0.68
C SER A 78 4.57 14.13 1.60
N MET A 79 5.18 13.11 2.20
CA MET A 79 6.46 13.23 2.90
C MET A 79 7.56 13.74 1.97
N MET A 80 7.66 13.24 0.74
CA MET A 80 8.68 13.74 -0.19
C MET A 80 8.45 15.19 -0.60
N VAL A 81 7.18 15.62 -0.72
CA VAL A 81 6.80 16.99 -1.14
C VAL A 81 6.82 17.98 0.02
N ALA A 82 6.20 17.68 1.15
CA ALA A 82 6.08 18.59 2.30
C ALA A 82 7.43 18.95 2.92
N TYR A 83 8.40 18.04 2.81
CA TYR A 83 9.76 18.27 3.29
C TYR A 83 10.59 19.15 2.33
N THR A 84 10.10 19.47 1.13
CA THR A 84 10.76 20.43 0.21
C THR A 84 10.66 21.87 0.68
N ASP A 85 9.65 22.20 1.51
CA ASP A 85 9.55 23.46 2.25
C ASP A 85 10.05 23.30 3.70
N ALA A 86 10.61 24.38 4.25
CA ALA A 86 11.52 24.37 5.40
C ALA A 86 11.14 23.47 6.60
N SER A 87 12.16 22.74 7.09
CA SER A 87 12.29 21.94 8.32
C SER A 87 11.04 21.19 8.80
N PRO A 88 11.05 19.85 8.78
CA PRO A 88 9.99 19.06 9.41
C PRO A 88 10.09 19.24 10.93
N SER A 89 9.15 19.96 11.54
CA SER A 89 8.91 19.78 12.96
C SER A 89 8.26 18.40 13.14
N PRO A 90 8.60 17.64 14.19
CA PRO A 90 7.93 16.36 14.50
C PRO A 90 6.39 16.50 14.51
N GLN A 91 5.88 17.65 14.94
CA GLN A 91 4.46 18.00 14.96
C GLN A 91 3.81 18.08 13.56
N ARG A 92 4.54 18.61 12.55
CA ARG A 92 4.03 18.68 11.16
C ARG A 92 3.91 17.30 10.52
N PHE A 93 4.77 16.37 10.92
CA PHE A 93 4.72 14.99 10.44
C PHE A 93 3.48 14.27 10.98
N ASP A 94 3.19 14.46 12.27
CA ASP A 94 1.98 13.95 12.92
C ASP A 94 0.71 14.58 12.33
N GLU A 95 0.71 15.90 12.06
CA GLU A 95 -0.40 16.61 11.42
C GLU A 95 -0.64 16.18 9.97
N LEU A 96 0.41 16.01 9.16
CA LEU A 96 0.25 15.54 7.76
C LEU A 96 -0.19 14.09 7.67
N LEU A 97 0.28 13.22 8.56
CA LEU A 97 -0.26 11.87 8.71
C LEU A 97 -1.74 11.96 9.12
N HIS A 98 -2.09 12.81 10.07
CA HIS A 98 -3.47 12.97 10.55
C HIS A 98 -4.42 13.57 9.49
N ASP A 99 -3.96 14.55 8.71
CA ASP A 99 -4.77 15.31 7.74
C ASP A 99 -4.86 14.64 6.36
N HIS A 100 -3.87 13.84 5.94
CA HIS A 100 -3.84 13.23 4.61
C HIS A 100 -4.01 11.71 4.60
N ALA A 101 -3.96 11.07 5.77
CA ALA A 101 -4.01 9.63 5.84
C ALA A 101 -4.67 9.19 7.15
N THR A 102 -5.98 8.91 7.13
CA THR A 102 -6.54 7.97 8.11
C THR A 102 -5.98 6.58 7.80
N VAL A 103 -4.70 6.38 8.10
CA VAL A 103 -4.03 5.09 8.01
C VAL A 103 -4.67 4.23 9.07
N VAL A 104 -5.48 3.27 8.65
CA VAL A 104 -6.02 2.27 9.57
C VAL A 104 -4.84 1.38 10.00
N PRO A 105 -4.47 1.33 11.28
CA PRO A 105 -3.29 0.56 11.72
C PRO A 105 -3.35 -0.90 11.29
N GLU A 106 -4.55 -1.49 11.28
CA GLU A 106 -4.80 -2.86 10.81
C GLU A 106 -4.43 -3.09 9.34
N GLN A 107 -4.56 -2.08 8.47
CA GLN A 107 -4.18 -2.18 7.06
C GLN A 107 -2.66 -2.17 6.88
N VAL A 108 -1.95 -1.37 7.68
CA VAL A 108 -0.47 -1.37 7.69
C VAL A 108 0.06 -2.70 8.21
N ASP A 109 -0.53 -3.22 9.28
CA ASP A 109 -0.22 -4.55 9.82
C ASP A 109 -0.45 -5.64 8.76
N THR A 110 -1.59 -5.58 8.07
CA THR A 110 -1.93 -6.49 6.96
C THR A 110 -0.87 -6.44 5.86
N LEU A 111 -0.47 -5.24 5.42
CA LEU A 111 0.56 -5.07 4.41
C LEU A 111 1.92 -5.61 4.89
N CYS A 112 2.33 -5.32 6.12
CA CYS A 112 3.56 -5.84 6.71
C CYS A 112 3.59 -7.38 6.68
N LEU A 113 2.47 -8.02 7.05
CA LEU A 113 2.34 -9.47 7.03
C LEU A 113 2.38 -10.04 5.61
N LEU A 114 1.70 -9.41 4.65
CA LEU A 114 1.74 -9.81 3.25
C LEU A 114 3.15 -9.73 2.65
N LEU A 115 3.89 -8.65 2.95
CA LEU A 115 5.27 -8.46 2.49
C LEU A 115 6.26 -9.45 3.12
N ASN A 116 5.89 -10.07 4.25
CA ASN A 116 6.68 -11.12 4.90
C ASN A 116 6.15 -12.55 4.62
N GLY A 117 5.05 -12.67 3.87
CA GLY A 117 4.36 -13.94 3.63
C GLY A 117 4.82 -14.67 2.37
N PRO A 118 4.21 -15.84 2.07
CA PRO A 118 4.51 -16.63 0.87
C PRO A 118 4.18 -15.91 -0.45
N ASN A 119 3.44 -14.81 -0.38
CA ASN A 119 2.98 -14.00 -1.52
C ASN A 119 3.65 -12.61 -1.56
N SER A 120 4.79 -12.43 -0.90
CA SER A 120 5.51 -11.15 -0.79
C SER A 120 5.80 -10.51 -2.14
N ALA A 121 6.20 -11.29 -3.15
CA ALA A 121 6.45 -10.78 -4.50
C ALA A 121 5.20 -10.22 -5.20
N LEU A 122 4.02 -10.78 -4.91
CA LEU A 122 2.75 -10.25 -5.42
C LEU A 122 2.39 -8.95 -4.69
N ALA A 123 2.52 -8.93 -3.35
CA ALA A 123 2.27 -7.75 -2.54
C ALA A 123 3.18 -6.57 -2.92
N GLU A 124 4.49 -6.83 -3.06
CA GLU A 124 5.48 -5.81 -3.45
C GLU A 124 5.17 -5.24 -4.83
N ARG A 125 4.84 -6.10 -5.81
CA ARG A 125 4.44 -5.65 -7.14
C ARG A 125 3.21 -4.73 -7.08
N LYS A 126 2.14 -5.14 -6.38
CA LYS A 126 0.92 -4.35 -6.30
C LYS A 126 1.13 -3.00 -5.62
N VAL A 127 1.95 -2.92 -4.57
CA VAL A 127 2.29 -1.62 -3.96
C VAL A 127 3.12 -0.76 -4.92
N ARG A 128 4.06 -1.36 -5.65
CA ARG A 128 4.88 -0.64 -6.64
C ARG A 128 4.05 -0.12 -7.81
N ASP A 129 3.06 -0.89 -8.26
CA ASP A 129 2.11 -0.47 -9.29
C ASP A 129 1.30 0.74 -8.78
N ALA A 130 0.72 0.65 -7.58
CA ALA A 130 -0.02 1.76 -6.96
C ALA A 130 0.84 3.03 -6.76
N LEU A 131 2.10 2.88 -6.33
CA LEU A 131 3.06 3.99 -6.23
C LEU A 131 3.39 4.61 -7.59
N SER A 132 3.46 3.80 -8.64
CA SER A 132 3.73 4.27 -10.01
C SER A 132 2.56 5.05 -10.58
N GLU A 133 1.33 4.70 -10.21
CA GLU A 133 0.12 5.43 -10.60
C GLU A 133 0.06 6.84 -9.99
N VAL A 134 0.49 7.00 -8.75
CA VAL A 134 0.50 8.31 -8.08
C VAL A 134 1.70 9.18 -8.48
N TYR A 135 2.79 8.59 -8.98
CA TYR A 135 4.04 9.30 -9.30
C TYR A 135 3.85 10.56 -10.16
N PRO A 136 3.09 10.55 -11.28
CA PRO A 136 2.90 11.74 -12.11
C PRO A 136 2.26 12.91 -11.34
N SER A 137 1.29 12.62 -10.46
CA SER A 137 0.64 13.64 -9.64
C SER A 137 1.60 14.29 -8.64
N ILE A 138 2.55 13.51 -8.11
CA ILE A 138 3.57 14.00 -7.18
C ILE A 138 4.53 14.93 -7.91
N VAL A 139 5.02 14.51 -9.08
CA VAL A 139 5.93 15.33 -9.89
C VAL A 139 5.26 16.63 -10.31
N ALA A 140 4.00 16.58 -10.73
CA ALA A 140 3.22 17.77 -11.09
C ALA A 140 3.04 18.75 -9.91
N ALA A 141 2.99 18.24 -8.66
CA ALA A 141 2.90 19.06 -7.46
C ALA A 141 4.22 19.73 -7.05
N LEU A 142 5.37 19.26 -7.55
CA LEU A 142 6.67 19.87 -7.25
C LEU A 142 6.83 21.22 -7.98
N PRO A 143 7.41 22.24 -7.32
CA PRO A 143 7.52 23.59 -7.87
C PRO A 143 8.61 23.75 -8.94
N GLY A 144 8.28 24.44 -10.05
CA GLY A 144 9.24 24.84 -11.09
C GLY A 144 9.29 23.85 -12.25
N ASP A 145 8.89 24.26 -13.46
CA ASP A 145 8.63 23.37 -14.60
C ASP A 145 9.80 23.21 -15.58
N ASP A 146 10.68 24.21 -15.66
CA ASP A 146 11.77 24.24 -16.62
C ASP A 146 13.05 23.60 -16.02
N GLY A 147 13.58 22.56 -16.67
CA GLY A 147 14.91 21.99 -16.41
C GLY A 147 14.98 20.77 -15.49
N ARG A 148 13.86 20.31 -14.91
CA ARG A 148 13.88 19.18 -13.96
C ARG A 148 14.53 17.92 -14.54
N ASP A 149 15.42 17.29 -13.77
CA ASP A 149 15.97 15.97 -14.08
C ASP A 149 14.95 14.87 -13.71
N GLU A 150 14.10 14.52 -14.69
CA GLU A 150 13.06 13.49 -14.52
C GLU A 150 13.63 12.12 -14.12
N LEU A 151 14.82 11.77 -14.62
CA LEU A 151 15.46 10.50 -14.29
C LEU A 151 15.87 10.49 -12.82
N ALA A 152 16.51 11.56 -12.35
CA ALA A 152 16.88 11.70 -10.95
C ALA A 152 15.66 11.65 -10.03
N LEU A 153 14.57 12.35 -10.36
CA LEU A 153 13.33 12.29 -9.59
C LEU A 153 12.76 10.87 -9.49
N ARG A 154 12.76 10.13 -10.61
CA ARG A 154 12.27 8.75 -10.64
C ARG A 154 13.15 7.82 -9.82
N VAL A 155 14.47 7.97 -9.87
CA VAL A 155 15.42 7.21 -9.05
C VAL A 155 15.19 7.49 -7.57
N ILE A 156 15.07 8.76 -7.17
CA ILE A 156 14.82 9.15 -5.78
C ILE A 156 13.49 8.58 -5.28
N PHE A 157 12.43 8.70 -6.07
CA PHE A 157 11.11 8.14 -5.73
C PHE A 157 11.17 6.61 -5.55
N THR A 158 11.83 5.91 -6.47
CA THR A 158 11.99 4.45 -6.41
C THR A 158 12.79 4.04 -5.19
N TYR A 159 13.86 4.77 -4.86
CA TYR A 159 14.66 4.52 -3.67
C TYR A 159 13.85 4.73 -2.38
N ALA A 160 13.15 5.87 -2.25
CA ALA A 160 12.39 6.20 -1.05
C ALA A 160 11.25 5.20 -0.80
N SER A 161 10.48 4.87 -1.84
CA SER A 161 9.42 3.87 -1.75
C SER A 161 9.94 2.47 -1.40
N SER A 162 11.05 2.05 -2.01
CA SER A 162 11.68 0.75 -1.71
C SER A 162 12.20 0.69 -0.27
N ALA A 163 12.75 1.78 0.26
CA ALA A 163 13.20 1.85 1.65
C ALA A 163 12.02 1.68 2.63
N ILE A 164 10.88 2.31 2.35
CA ILE A 164 9.70 2.23 3.21
C ILE A 164 9.06 0.84 3.12
N LEU A 165 8.97 0.25 1.92
CA LEU A 165 8.55 -1.13 1.74
C LEU A 165 9.46 -2.11 2.49
N GLY A 166 10.78 -1.90 2.45
CA GLY A 166 11.74 -2.68 3.22
C GLY A 166 11.52 -2.58 4.73
N LEU A 167 11.21 -1.38 5.25
CA LEU A 167 10.84 -1.20 6.64
C LEU A 167 9.54 -1.94 7.00
N MET A 168 8.52 -1.90 6.14
CA MET A 168 7.26 -2.63 6.37
C MET A 168 7.46 -4.15 6.36
N ALA A 169 8.24 -4.67 5.42
CA ALA A 169 8.61 -6.08 5.37
C ALA A 169 9.39 -6.51 6.62
N TYR A 170 10.37 -5.72 7.03
CA TYR A 170 11.12 -5.97 8.27
C TYR A 170 10.21 -5.97 9.49
N ARG A 171 9.27 -5.03 9.59
CA ARG A 171 8.26 -4.99 10.67
C ARG A 171 7.43 -6.27 10.72
N GLY A 172 7.00 -6.77 9.55
CA GLY A 172 6.32 -8.05 9.42
C GLY A 172 7.18 -9.21 9.95
N SER A 173 8.47 -9.23 9.61
CA SER A 173 9.40 -10.30 10.02
C SER A 173 9.63 -10.39 11.54
N ILE A 174 9.48 -9.28 12.26
CA ILE A 174 9.61 -9.23 13.73
C ILE A 174 8.26 -9.32 14.45
N GLY A 175 7.19 -9.73 13.75
CA GLY A 175 5.88 -9.97 14.34
C GLY A 175 5.14 -8.70 14.76
N LEU A 176 5.38 -7.57 14.09
CA LEU A 176 4.69 -6.29 14.30
C LEU A 176 4.89 -5.65 15.69
N GLY A 177 5.76 -6.22 16.54
CA GLY A 177 5.96 -5.80 17.93
C GLY A 177 6.58 -4.40 18.10
N VAL A 178 7.07 -3.80 17.02
CA VAL A 178 7.58 -2.42 17.00
C VAL A 178 6.59 -1.53 16.25
N PRO A 179 6.10 -0.44 16.84
CA PRO A 179 5.24 0.53 16.15
C PRO A 179 5.95 1.14 14.93
N VAL A 180 5.19 1.44 13.87
CA VAL A 180 5.74 1.97 12.61
C VAL A 180 6.42 3.34 12.82
N GLU A 181 5.89 4.15 13.73
CA GLU A 181 6.39 5.47 14.10
C GLU A 181 7.79 5.38 14.69
N ARG A 182 8.05 4.33 15.49
CA ARG A 182 9.38 4.09 16.06
C ARG A 182 10.40 3.73 14.98
N MET A 183 9.98 3.01 13.93
CA MET A 183 10.84 2.63 12.82
C MET A 183 11.17 3.83 11.93
N ILE A 184 10.17 4.66 11.63
CA ILE A 184 10.36 5.92 10.90
C ILE A 184 11.23 6.88 11.72
N GLY A 185 10.97 6.99 13.03
CA GLY A 185 11.76 7.82 13.94
C GLY A 185 13.22 7.40 14.06
N ALA A 186 13.56 6.14 13.79
CA ALA A 186 14.95 5.66 13.82
C ALA A 186 15.81 6.17 12.65
N VAL A 187 15.19 6.60 11.56
CA VAL A 187 15.87 7.15 10.37
C VAL A 187 15.67 8.66 10.20
N ALA A 188 14.85 9.26 11.05
CA ALA A 188 14.55 10.68 11.05
C ALA A 188 15.45 11.44 12.04
N PRO A 189 15.88 12.68 11.70
CA PRO A 189 15.55 13.41 10.48
C PRO A 189 16.53 13.21 9.32
N GLU A 190 17.65 12.51 9.51
CA GLU A 190 18.79 12.51 8.58
C GLU A 190 18.44 11.94 7.21
N VAL A 191 17.74 10.80 7.15
CA VAL A 191 17.37 10.16 5.88
C VAL A 191 16.36 11.02 5.10
N PRO A 192 15.25 11.51 5.69
CA PRO A 192 14.39 12.48 5.03
C PRO A 192 15.14 13.71 4.52
N GLN A 193 16.05 14.29 5.33
CA GLN A 193 16.82 15.47 4.93
C GLN A 193 17.72 15.22 3.71
N ALA A 194 18.37 14.06 3.67
CA ALA A 194 19.18 13.67 2.52
C ALA A 194 18.33 13.51 1.25
N LEU A 195 17.13 12.91 1.36
CA LEU A 195 16.20 12.75 0.24
C LEU A 195 15.74 14.11 -0.32
N ILE A 196 15.39 15.06 0.55
CA ILE A 196 15.03 16.43 0.14
C ILE A 196 16.18 17.08 -0.63
N ALA A 197 17.41 16.93 -0.13
CA ALA A 197 18.57 17.53 -0.78
C ALA A 197 18.79 16.97 -2.18
N CYS A 198 18.51 15.67 -2.39
CA CYS A 198 18.50 15.05 -3.71
C CYS A 198 17.39 15.59 -4.60
N ILE A 199 16.15 15.70 -4.09
CA ILE A 199 15.00 16.26 -4.84
C ILE A 199 15.31 17.70 -5.28
N ARG A 200 15.73 18.56 -4.34
CA ARG A 200 16.09 19.96 -4.65
C ARG A 200 17.20 20.08 -5.68
N ARG A 201 18.12 19.11 -5.74
CA ARG A 201 19.16 19.07 -6.77
C ARG A 201 18.60 18.69 -8.13
N ALA A 202 17.74 17.67 -8.18
CA ALA A 202 17.06 17.24 -9.40
C ALA A 202 16.13 18.34 -9.98
N MET A 203 15.55 19.17 -9.11
CA MET A 203 14.71 20.31 -9.51
C MET A 203 15.48 21.52 -10.06
N ARG A 204 16.81 21.56 -9.93
CA ARG A 204 17.68 22.67 -10.42
C ARG A 204 18.43 22.31 -11.70
N GLY A 205 18.11 21.16 -12.30
CA GLY A 205 18.69 20.70 -13.57
C GLY A 205 18.47 21.69 -14.70
#